data_AF-A0A9P8ECX9-F1
#
_entry.id   AF-A0A9P8ECX9-F1
#
_cell.length_a   1.000
_cell.length_b   1.000
_cell.length_c   1.000
_cell.angle_alpha   90.00
_cell.angle_beta   90.00
_cell.angle_gamma   90.00
#
_symmetry.space_group_name_H-M   'P 1'
#
loop_
_entity.id
_entity.type
_entity.pdbx_description
1 polymer ?
#
loop_
_entity_poly.entity_id
_entity_poly.type
_entity_poly.pdbx_seq_one_letter_code
_entity_poly.pdbx_strand_id
1 'polypeptide(L)'
;MDIPVAANVLGTLGAVCWSVQLIPQIIINYRRHNATGLQPSMMMFWAWAGVPLGVYNITSAFNIALRIQPQILSFLSLLTWIQVYYYEKKWSVYRSLLVVVPIACCMAGIELGLIFALRHGKNQGIDWPQTLMAVLAAVFLACGVLAHHWDIYTHKTVRGISFTFCFIDAMGDLTSLISVFFQPRLDVLGIVIYGVELVLWLGIFACGGYYNLRPWLREKRLSSTRHGSENTREGTGEGVSLHDMPSSTSAFSTSSANMEASGLRDRHTATSSQA
;
A
#
# COMPACT_ATOMS: atom_id res chain seq x y z
N MET A 1 -23.30 10.74 22.01
CA MET A 1 -24.07 11.73 21.24
C MET A 1 -24.79 10.95 20.16
N ASP A 2 -26.11 10.83 20.25
CA ASP A 2 -26.86 9.93 19.36
C ASP A 2 -27.20 10.65 18.06
N ILE A 3 -26.32 10.52 17.07
CA ILE A 3 -26.52 11.11 15.74
C ILE A 3 -26.45 9.97 14.70
N PRO A 4 -27.54 9.22 14.49
CA PRO A 4 -27.56 8.04 13.60
C PRO A 4 -27.13 8.37 12.17
N VAL A 5 -27.39 9.60 11.71
CA VAL A 5 -26.93 10.09 10.40
C VAL A 5 -25.40 10.17 10.35
N ALA A 6 -24.76 10.69 11.40
CA ALA A 6 -23.31 10.80 11.45
C ALA A 6 -22.65 9.42 11.50
N ALA A 7 -23.20 8.50 12.28
CA ALA A 7 -22.73 7.10 12.32
C ALA A 7 -22.81 6.43 10.94
N ASN A 8 -23.92 6.59 10.21
CA ASN A 8 -24.07 6.01 8.88
C ASN A 8 -23.14 6.65 7.85
N VAL A 9 -23.00 7.98 7.85
CA VAL A 9 -22.12 8.70 6.92
C VAL A 9 -20.66 8.31 7.16
N LEU A 10 -20.20 8.32 8.40
CA LEU A 10 -18.82 7.99 8.77
C LEU A 10 -18.50 6.52 8.52
N GLY A 11 -19.41 5.61 8.87
CA GLY A 11 -19.22 4.18 8.59
C GLY A 11 -19.22 3.87 7.09
N THR A 12 -20.03 4.58 6.29
CA THR A 12 -20.01 4.46 4.82
C THR A 12 -18.74 5.02 4.23
N LEU A 13 -18.25 6.16 4.74
CA LEU A 13 -16.97 6.72 4.33
C LEU A 13 -15.83 5.74 4.60
N GLY A 14 -15.83 5.09 5.77
CA GLY A 14 -14.89 4.04 6.10
C GLY A 14 -14.92 2.87 5.11
N ALA A 15 -16.11 2.37 4.79
CA ALA A 15 -16.30 1.31 3.80
C ALA A 15 -15.79 1.71 2.40
N VAL A 16 -15.99 2.98 1.99
CA VAL A 16 -15.50 3.50 0.72
C VAL A 16 -13.98 3.57 0.72
N CYS A 17 -13.37 4.12 1.78
CA CYS A 17 -11.92 4.13 1.96
C CYS A 17 -11.36 2.71 1.81
N TRP A 18 -11.94 1.74 2.53
CA TRP A 18 -11.43 0.37 2.45
C TRP A 18 -11.63 -0.32 1.10
N SER A 19 -12.67 0.09 0.35
CA SER A 19 -12.92 -0.43 -0.99
C SER A 19 -11.89 0.07 -2.01
N VAL A 20 -11.29 1.24 -1.80
CA VAL A 20 -10.35 1.86 -2.76
C VAL A 20 -8.89 1.82 -2.30
N GLN A 21 -8.62 1.43 -1.05
CA GLN A 21 -7.30 1.50 -0.42
C GLN A 21 -6.17 0.85 -1.23
N LEU A 22 -6.43 -0.31 -1.84
CA LEU A 22 -5.43 -1.07 -2.61
C LEU A 22 -5.21 -0.53 -4.02
N ILE A 23 -6.10 0.30 -4.55
CA ILE A 23 -6.02 0.81 -5.93
C ILE A 23 -4.72 1.61 -6.19
N PRO A 24 -4.31 2.57 -5.33
CA PRO A 24 -3.03 3.25 -5.48
C PRO A 24 -1.84 2.29 -5.56
N GLN A 25 -1.83 1.23 -4.74
CA GLN A 25 -0.76 0.23 -4.75
C GLN A 25 -0.73 -0.52 -6.09
N ILE A 26 -1.89 -0.97 -6.57
CA ILE A 26 -2.03 -1.69 -7.84
C ILE A 26 -1.53 -0.84 -9.01
N ILE A 27 -1.91 0.45 -9.03
CA ILE A 27 -1.48 1.40 -10.05
C ILE A 27 0.04 1.62 -10.00
N ILE A 28 0.61 1.78 -8.80
CA ILE A 28 2.06 1.96 -8.64
C ILE A 28 2.82 0.72 -9.13
N ASN A 29 2.38 -0.48 -8.75
CA ASN A 29 2.96 -1.74 -9.21
C ASN A 29 2.94 -1.84 -10.73
N TYR A 30 1.78 -1.52 -11.35
CA TYR A 30 1.62 -1.53 -12.80
C TYR A 30 2.54 -0.52 -13.49
N ARG A 31 2.58 0.73 -13.02
CA ARG A 31 3.40 1.81 -13.61
C ARG A 31 4.90 1.56 -13.48
N ARG A 32 5.33 0.94 -12.38
CA ARG A 32 6.75 0.63 -12.15
C ARG A 32 7.19 -0.70 -12.77
N HIS A 33 6.23 -1.51 -13.24
CA HIS A 33 6.45 -2.89 -13.67
C HIS A 33 7.27 -3.72 -12.67
N ASN A 34 7.09 -3.41 -11.38
CA ASN A 34 7.90 -3.93 -10.28
C ASN A 34 7.05 -3.89 -9.01
N ALA A 35 7.13 -4.92 -8.17
CA ALA A 35 6.45 -5.03 -6.89
C ALA A 35 7.42 -5.29 -5.71
N THR A 36 8.68 -4.88 -5.85
CA THR A 36 9.75 -5.13 -4.88
C THR A 36 9.38 -4.57 -3.51
N GLY A 37 9.46 -5.43 -2.49
CA GLY A 37 9.17 -5.10 -1.10
C GLY A 37 7.69 -5.16 -0.70
N LEU A 38 6.77 -5.43 -1.64
CA LEU A 38 5.38 -5.66 -1.30
C LEU A 38 5.22 -7.08 -0.74
N GLN A 39 4.71 -7.19 0.49
CA GLN A 39 4.65 -8.46 1.21
C GLN A 39 3.51 -9.35 0.68
N PRO A 40 3.79 -10.51 0.02
CA PRO A 40 2.74 -11.37 -0.53
C PRO A 40 1.87 -12.00 0.56
N SER A 41 2.45 -12.32 1.72
CA SER A 41 1.71 -12.94 2.82
C SER A 41 0.62 -12.02 3.37
N MET A 42 0.87 -10.71 3.43
CA MET A 42 -0.13 -9.72 3.83
C MET A 42 -1.34 -9.76 2.90
N MET A 43 -1.11 -9.75 1.58
CA MET A 43 -2.18 -9.79 0.58
C MET A 43 -2.99 -11.09 0.66
N MET A 44 -2.34 -12.23 0.96
CA MET A 44 -3.05 -13.49 1.12
C MET A 44 -3.90 -13.51 2.40
N PHE A 45 -3.38 -13.01 3.52
CA PHE A 45 -4.15 -12.88 4.76
C PHE A 45 -5.39 -12.00 4.57
N TRP A 46 -5.25 -10.88 3.86
CA TRP A 46 -6.35 -9.97 3.57
C TRP A 46 -7.38 -10.55 2.60
N ALA A 47 -6.93 -11.30 1.60
CA ALA A 47 -7.83 -12.06 0.74
C ALA A 47 -8.71 -13.00 1.58
N TRP A 48 -8.09 -13.79 2.46
CA TRP A 48 -8.82 -14.70 3.34
C TRP A 48 -9.63 -14.00 4.44
N ALA A 49 -9.25 -12.80 4.87
CA ALA A 49 -10.02 -11.99 5.82
C ALA A 49 -11.39 -11.57 5.25
N GLY A 50 -11.46 -11.34 3.94
CA GLY A 50 -12.71 -10.93 3.29
C GLY A 50 -13.80 -12.01 3.31
N VAL A 51 -13.44 -13.30 3.43
CA VAL A 51 -14.41 -14.40 3.56
C VAL A 51 -15.23 -14.30 4.86
N PRO A 52 -14.65 -14.40 6.07
CA PRO A 52 -15.41 -14.28 7.30
C PRO A 52 -16.02 -12.88 7.45
N LEU A 53 -15.37 -11.82 6.96
CA LEU A 53 -15.92 -10.47 6.99
C LEU A 53 -17.18 -10.35 6.11
N GLY A 54 -17.16 -10.94 4.92
CA GLY A 54 -18.30 -11.01 4.00
C GLY A 54 -19.46 -11.80 4.61
N VAL A 55 -19.17 -12.98 5.16
CA VAL A 55 -20.16 -13.80 5.88
C VAL A 55 -20.80 -12.98 7.02
N TYR A 56 -19.99 -12.33 7.86
CA TYR A 56 -20.48 -11.51 8.97
C TYR A 56 -21.38 -10.38 8.46
N ASN A 57 -20.92 -9.60 7.48
CA ASN A 57 -21.66 -8.42 7.01
C ASN A 57 -22.97 -8.79 6.29
N ILE A 58 -22.99 -9.92 5.57
CA ILE A 58 -24.18 -10.43 4.88
C ILE A 58 -25.20 -11.00 5.87
N THR A 59 -24.76 -11.81 6.84
CA THR A 59 -25.64 -12.47 7.82
C THR A 59 -26.15 -11.50 8.90
N SER A 60 -25.36 -10.48 9.24
CA SER A 60 -25.75 -9.36 10.12
C SER A 60 -26.58 -8.29 9.40
N ALA A 61 -26.82 -8.47 8.10
CA ALA A 61 -27.67 -7.61 7.29
C ALA A 61 -27.27 -6.12 7.29
N PHE A 62 -25.97 -5.81 7.38
CA PHE A 62 -25.47 -4.43 7.30
C PHE A 62 -25.79 -3.74 5.97
N ASN A 63 -25.53 -2.43 5.90
CA ASN A 63 -25.70 -1.63 4.69
C ASN A 63 -24.97 -2.25 3.49
N ILE A 64 -25.52 -2.03 2.28
CA ILE A 64 -24.99 -2.64 1.04
C ILE A 64 -23.50 -2.34 0.82
N ALA A 65 -23.04 -1.14 1.20
CA ALA A 65 -21.63 -0.76 1.12
C ALA A 65 -20.72 -1.71 1.92
N LEU A 66 -21.10 -2.04 3.15
CA LEU A 66 -20.35 -2.96 4.02
C LEU A 66 -20.45 -4.42 3.56
N ARG A 67 -21.49 -4.81 2.80
CA ARG A 67 -21.57 -6.16 2.22
C ARG A 67 -20.67 -6.33 1.00
N ILE A 68 -20.52 -5.28 0.20
CA ILE A 68 -19.71 -5.30 -1.02
C ILE A 68 -18.22 -5.11 -0.69
N GLN A 69 -17.89 -4.30 0.32
CA GLN A 69 -16.50 -3.97 0.67
C GLN A 69 -15.59 -5.21 0.87
N PRO A 70 -15.97 -6.28 1.60
CA PRO A 70 -15.13 -7.46 1.79
C PRO A 70 -14.84 -8.22 0.49
N GLN A 71 -15.76 -8.16 -0.47
CA GLN A 71 -15.60 -8.75 -1.80
C GLN A 71 -14.57 -7.97 -2.61
N ILE A 72 -14.65 -6.65 -2.55
CA ILE A 72 -13.67 -5.76 -3.17
C ILE A 72 -12.28 -5.98 -2.54
N LEU A 73 -12.20 -6.01 -1.20
CA LEU A 73 -10.95 -6.30 -0.48
C LEU A 73 -10.34 -7.62 -0.93
N SER A 74 -11.14 -8.70 -0.96
CA SER A 74 -10.67 -10.02 -1.38
C SER A 74 -10.11 -10.01 -2.80
N PHE A 75 -10.87 -9.41 -3.72
CA PHE A 75 -10.50 -9.31 -5.12
C PHE A 75 -9.22 -8.50 -5.32
N LEU A 76 -9.15 -7.29 -4.76
CA LEU A 76 -7.99 -6.41 -4.90
C LEU A 76 -6.76 -7.02 -4.23
N SER A 77 -6.94 -7.76 -3.12
CA SER A 77 -5.84 -8.46 -2.44
C SER A 77 -5.29 -9.60 -3.30
N LEU A 78 -6.15 -10.44 -3.89
CA LEU A 78 -5.73 -11.49 -4.82
C LEU A 78 -5.07 -10.92 -6.09
N LEU A 79 -5.60 -9.83 -6.62
CA LEU A 79 -5.01 -9.13 -7.77
C LEU A 79 -3.61 -8.61 -7.43
N THR A 80 -3.46 -7.95 -6.29
CA THR A 80 -2.18 -7.42 -5.82
C THR A 80 -1.19 -8.56 -5.52
N TRP A 81 -1.67 -9.66 -4.93
CA TRP A 81 -0.87 -10.87 -4.72
C TRP A 81 -0.33 -11.43 -6.04
N ILE A 82 -1.16 -11.56 -7.07
CA ILE A 82 -0.72 -11.97 -8.41
C ILE A 82 0.31 -11.00 -8.97
N GLN A 83 0.10 -9.68 -8.84
CA GLN A 83 1.06 -8.69 -9.34
C GLN A 83 2.45 -8.93 -8.76
N VAL A 84 2.56 -9.31 -7.48
CA VAL A 84 3.85 -9.62 -6.87
C VAL A 84 4.51 -10.83 -7.57
N TYR A 85 3.78 -11.93 -7.79
CA TYR A 85 4.35 -13.09 -8.48
C TYR A 85 4.63 -12.86 -9.96
N TYR A 86 3.79 -12.06 -10.63
CA TYR A 86 3.98 -11.71 -12.03
C TYR A 86 5.25 -10.88 -12.22
N TYR A 87 5.45 -9.81 -11.45
CA TYR A 87 6.60 -8.91 -11.60
C TYR A 87 7.88 -9.47 -10.96
N GLU A 88 7.83 -10.01 -9.75
CA GLU A 88 9.03 -10.47 -9.02
C GLU A 88 9.48 -11.88 -9.42
N LYS A 89 8.53 -12.79 -9.66
CA LYS A 89 8.81 -14.20 -9.97
C LYS A 89 8.68 -14.52 -11.46
N LYS A 90 8.42 -13.51 -12.31
CA LYS A 90 8.24 -13.64 -13.76
C LYS A 90 7.22 -14.72 -14.14
N TRP A 91 6.16 -14.87 -13.35
CA TRP A 91 5.08 -15.79 -13.70
C TRP A 91 4.37 -15.32 -14.97
N SER A 92 3.96 -16.25 -15.82
CA SER A 92 3.08 -15.91 -16.92
C SER A 92 1.67 -15.62 -16.41
N VAL A 93 0.89 -14.83 -17.17
CA VAL A 93 -0.52 -14.54 -16.84
C VAL A 93 -1.32 -15.85 -16.71
N TYR A 94 -1.06 -16.82 -17.59
CA TYR A 94 -1.71 -18.13 -17.55
C TYR A 94 -1.44 -18.89 -16.24
N ARG A 95 -0.17 -18.96 -15.81
CA ARG A 95 0.17 -19.60 -14.52
C ARG A 95 -0.49 -18.88 -13.34
N SER A 96 -0.52 -17.55 -13.39
CA SER A 96 -1.15 -16.74 -12.35
C SER A 96 -2.66 -16.99 -12.25
N LEU A 97 -3.35 -17.07 -13.39
CA LEU A 97 -4.78 -17.40 -13.45
C LEU A 97 -5.07 -18.82 -12.99
N LEU A 98 -4.25 -19.81 -13.39
CA LEU A 98 -4.39 -21.19 -12.94
C LEU A 98 -4.29 -21.36 -11.42
N VAL A 99 -3.59 -20.47 -10.74
CA VAL A 99 -3.46 -20.51 -9.27
C VAL A 99 -4.57 -19.72 -8.58
N VAL A 100 -4.88 -18.51 -9.05
CA VAL A 100 -5.84 -17.65 -8.36
C VAL A 100 -7.29 -18.05 -8.59
N VAL A 101 -7.64 -18.56 -9.77
CA VAL A 101 -9.04 -18.97 -10.03
C VAL A 101 -9.48 -20.08 -9.05
N PRO A 102 -8.71 -21.17 -8.83
CA PRO A 102 -9.06 -22.16 -7.81
C PRO A 102 -9.16 -21.59 -6.39
N ILE A 103 -8.24 -20.70 -5.99
CA ILE A 103 -8.28 -20.06 -4.67
C ILE A 103 -9.55 -19.22 -4.53
N ALA A 104 -9.87 -18.38 -5.51
CA ALA A 104 -11.07 -17.55 -5.50
C ALA A 104 -12.36 -18.39 -5.49
N CYS A 105 -12.43 -19.47 -6.28
CA CYS A 105 -13.56 -20.40 -6.26
C CYS A 105 -13.71 -21.09 -4.89
N CYS A 106 -12.60 -21.49 -4.27
CA CYS A 106 -12.60 -22.09 -2.93
C CYS A 106 -13.11 -21.10 -1.88
N MET A 107 -12.59 -19.86 -1.90
CA MET A 107 -13.04 -18.78 -1.02
C MET A 107 -14.53 -18.50 -1.18
N ALA A 108 -15.01 -18.37 -2.43
CA ALA A 108 -16.43 -18.13 -2.72
C ALA A 108 -17.32 -19.31 -2.28
N GLY A 109 -16.87 -20.56 -2.47
CA GLY A 109 -17.59 -21.75 -2.01
C GLY A 109 -17.69 -21.81 -0.48
N ILE A 110 -16.59 -21.51 0.22
CA ILE A 110 -16.55 -21.45 1.68
C ILE A 110 -17.47 -20.33 2.20
N GLU A 111 -17.37 -19.13 1.62
CA GLU A 111 -18.22 -18.00 2.00
C GLU A 111 -19.70 -18.34 1.82
N LEU A 112 -20.08 -18.86 0.65
CA LEU A 112 -21.47 -19.20 0.35
C LEU A 112 -22.01 -20.27 1.32
N GLY A 113 -21.22 -21.32 1.56
CA GLY A 113 -21.58 -22.38 2.50
C GLY A 113 -21.78 -21.84 3.92
N LEU A 114 -20.87 -20.98 4.39
CA LEU A 114 -20.97 -20.34 5.70
C LEU A 114 -22.17 -19.38 5.78
N ILE A 115 -22.48 -18.62 4.73
CA ILE A 115 -23.66 -17.75 4.70
C ILE A 115 -24.94 -18.58 4.91
N PHE A 116 -25.10 -19.69 4.19
CA PHE A 116 -26.26 -20.55 4.37
C PHE A 116 -26.32 -21.17 5.77
N ALA A 117 -25.19 -21.69 6.27
CA ALA A 117 -25.11 -22.28 7.60
C ALA A 117 -25.44 -21.27 8.72
N LEU A 118 -24.88 -20.06 8.66
CA LEU A 118 -25.08 -19.03 9.67
C LEU A 118 -26.48 -18.41 9.60
N ARG A 119 -27.06 -18.25 8.39
CA ARG A 119 -28.47 -17.84 8.27
C ARG A 119 -29.40 -18.87 8.91
N HIS A 120 -29.12 -20.16 8.71
CA HIS A 120 -29.89 -21.22 9.34
C HIS A 120 -29.75 -21.20 10.87
N GLY A 121 -28.52 -21.06 11.40
CA GLY A 121 -28.29 -20.95 12.84
C GLY A 121 -28.95 -19.73 13.48
N LYS A 122 -28.93 -18.59 12.78
CA LYS A 122 -29.59 -17.35 13.23
C LYS A 122 -31.11 -17.52 13.33
N ASN A 123 -31.73 -18.23 12.40
CA ASN A 123 -33.17 -18.54 12.47
C ASN A 123 -33.53 -19.42 13.68
N GLN A 124 -32.55 -20.12 14.26
CA GLN A 124 -32.70 -20.89 15.50
C GLN A 124 -32.28 -20.09 16.75
N GLY A 125 -31.98 -18.80 16.62
CA GLY A 125 -31.55 -17.94 17.74
C GLY A 125 -30.10 -18.11 18.17
N ILE A 126 -29.23 -18.66 17.31
CA ILE A 126 -27.81 -18.88 17.60
C ILE A 126 -26.97 -17.74 16.97
N ASP A 127 -26.51 -16.79 17.79
CA ASP A 127 -25.81 -15.59 17.31
C ASP A 127 -24.27 -15.65 17.43
N TRP A 128 -23.71 -16.54 18.26
CA TRP A 128 -22.26 -16.64 18.48
C TRP A 128 -21.42 -16.89 17.20
N PRO A 129 -21.88 -17.64 16.18
CA PRO A 129 -21.09 -17.88 14.97
C PRO A 129 -20.84 -16.60 14.18
N GLN A 130 -21.78 -15.64 14.20
CA GLN A 130 -21.60 -14.35 13.54
C GLN A 130 -20.46 -13.56 14.21
N THR A 131 -20.42 -13.58 15.54
CA THR A 131 -19.35 -12.95 16.32
C THR A 131 -18.00 -13.61 16.04
N LEU A 132 -17.95 -14.94 15.93
CA LEU A 132 -16.74 -15.65 15.54
C LEU A 132 -16.24 -15.20 14.17
N MET A 133 -17.12 -15.01 13.18
CA MET A 133 -16.71 -14.51 11.86
C MET A 133 -16.10 -13.11 11.94
N ALA A 134 -16.68 -12.21 12.72
CA ALA A 134 -16.11 -10.87 12.94
C ALA A 134 -14.71 -10.93 13.58
N VAL A 135 -14.52 -11.79 14.59
CA VAL A 135 -13.22 -11.98 15.25
C VAL A 135 -12.20 -12.60 14.29
N LEU A 136 -12.57 -13.63 13.52
CA LEU A 136 -11.68 -14.25 12.54
C LEU A 136 -11.24 -13.27 11.45
N ALA A 137 -12.16 -12.44 10.96
CA ALA A 137 -11.84 -11.38 10.02
C ALA A 137 -10.79 -10.41 10.58
N ALA A 138 -11.03 -9.89 11.79
CA ALA A 138 -10.11 -8.99 12.47
C ALA A 138 -8.73 -9.62 12.69
N VAL A 139 -8.69 -10.89 13.10
CA VAL A 139 -7.43 -11.62 13.29
C VAL A 139 -6.66 -11.74 11.97
N PHE A 140 -7.31 -12.06 10.86
CA PHE A 140 -6.63 -12.15 9.56
C PHE A 140 -6.15 -10.78 9.04
N LEU A 141 -6.95 -9.72 9.19
CA LEU A 141 -6.52 -8.36 8.85
C LEU A 141 -5.26 -7.97 9.63
N ALA A 142 -5.31 -8.12 10.97
CA ALA A 142 -4.20 -7.83 11.85
C ALA A 142 -2.97 -8.69 11.55
N CYS A 143 -3.15 -10.00 11.31
CA CYS A 143 -2.05 -10.89 10.91
C CYS A 143 -1.40 -10.44 9.60
N GLY A 144 -2.20 -9.97 8.64
CA GLY A 144 -1.69 -9.41 7.39
C GLY A 144 -0.79 -8.20 7.64
N VAL A 145 -1.28 -7.25 8.43
CA VAL A 145 -0.52 -6.02 8.76
C VAL A 145 0.71 -6.34 9.61
N LEU A 146 0.62 -7.28 10.55
CA LEU A 146 1.74 -7.76 11.37
C LEU A 146 2.80 -8.47 10.53
N ALA A 147 2.41 -9.24 9.51
CA ALA A 147 3.37 -9.84 8.59
C ALA A 147 4.21 -8.77 7.87
N HIS A 148 3.61 -7.61 7.57
CA HIS A 148 4.36 -6.48 7.02
C HIS A 148 5.23 -5.78 8.08
N HIS A 149 4.77 -5.65 9.33
CA HIS A 149 5.63 -5.17 10.42
C HIS A 149 6.87 -6.04 10.64
N TRP A 150 6.71 -7.36 10.54
CA TRP A 150 7.82 -8.30 10.62
C TRP A 150 8.84 -8.07 9.50
N ASP A 151 8.36 -7.79 8.28
CA ASP A 151 9.23 -7.45 7.15
C ASP A 151 10.02 -6.16 7.40
N ILE A 152 9.35 -5.11 7.88
CA ILE A 152 9.97 -3.84 8.28
C ILE A 152 11.01 -4.08 9.39
N TYR A 153 10.69 -4.90 10.38
CA TYR A 153 11.58 -5.21 11.49
C TYR A 153 12.83 -5.97 11.02
N THR A 154 12.67 -6.89 10.07
CA THR A 154 13.77 -7.72 9.54
C THR A 154 14.69 -6.89 8.63
N HIS A 155 14.12 -6.11 7.71
CA HIS A 155 14.87 -5.36 6.71
C HIS A 155 15.31 -3.97 7.17
N LYS A 156 14.81 -3.50 8.33
CA LYS A 156 15.11 -2.17 8.93
C LYS A 156 14.80 -1.00 7.99
N THR A 157 13.71 -1.11 7.25
CA THR A 157 13.27 -0.14 6.26
C THR A 157 11.83 -0.45 5.85
N VAL A 158 11.06 0.59 5.51
CA VAL A 158 9.73 0.42 4.93
C VAL A 158 9.88 0.36 3.42
N ARG A 159 9.70 -0.82 2.83
CA ARG A 159 9.83 -1.05 1.38
C ARG A 159 8.50 -1.51 0.79
N GLY A 160 8.30 -1.19 -0.49
CA GLY A 160 7.24 -1.73 -1.35
C GLY A 160 5.80 -1.32 -1.07
N ILE A 161 5.47 -0.86 0.15
CA ILE A 161 4.13 -0.36 0.49
C ILE A 161 3.98 1.13 0.14
N SER A 162 2.83 1.48 -0.44
CA SER A 162 2.47 2.86 -0.77
C SER A 162 1.93 3.56 0.47
N PHE A 163 2.56 4.68 0.86
CA PHE A 163 2.04 5.51 1.95
C PHE A 163 0.63 6.06 1.67
N THR A 164 0.26 6.26 0.40
CA THR A 164 -1.11 6.64 0.02
C THR A 164 -2.10 5.52 0.31
N PHE A 165 -1.72 4.26 0.06
CA PHE A 165 -2.53 3.10 0.45
C PHE A 165 -2.70 3.05 1.97
N CYS A 166 -1.60 3.06 2.73
CA CYS A 166 -1.65 3.05 4.21
C CYS A 166 -2.53 4.18 4.77
N PHE A 167 -2.50 5.35 4.13
CA PHE A 167 -3.25 6.51 4.57
C PHE A 167 -4.75 6.33 4.37
N ILE A 168 -5.16 5.85 3.20
CA ILE A 168 -6.57 5.57 2.91
C ILE A 168 -7.10 4.49 3.85
N ASP A 169 -6.30 3.47 4.14
CA ASP A 169 -6.62 2.39 5.10
C ASP A 169 -6.89 2.93 6.50
N ALA A 170 -5.91 3.66 7.04
CA ALA A 170 -5.98 4.26 8.37
C ALA A 170 -7.13 5.27 8.49
N MET A 171 -7.44 5.98 7.41
CA MET A 171 -8.62 6.86 7.34
C MET A 171 -9.93 6.07 7.40
N GLY A 172 -9.96 4.89 6.76
CA GLY A 172 -11.08 3.97 6.86
C GLY A 172 -11.34 3.52 8.30
N ASP A 173 -10.27 3.13 9.01
CA ASP A 173 -10.35 2.73 10.42
C ASP A 173 -10.73 3.89 11.33
N LEU A 174 -10.14 5.06 11.13
CA LEU A 174 -10.43 6.26 11.92
C LEU A 174 -11.90 6.68 11.77
N THR A 175 -12.39 6.79 10.54
CA THR A 175 -13.78 7.20 10.28
C THR A 175 -14.77 6.16 10.81
N SER A 176 -14.47 4.88 10.66
CA SER A 176 -15.31 3.79 11.20
C SER A 176 -15.29 3.74 12.73
N LEU A 177 -14.14 3.94 13.36
CA LEU A 177 -14.02 4.03 14.82
C LEU A 177 -14.83 5.20 15.38
N ILE A 178 -14.72 6.38 14.77
CA ILE A 178 -15.53 7.55 15.14
C ILE A 178 -17.03 7.24 14.95
N SER A 179 -17.40 6.52 13.89
CA SER A 179 -18.79 6.15 13.63
C SER A 179 -19.41 5.34 14.78
N VAL A 180 -18.65 4.44 15.42
CA VAL A 180 -19.13 3.61 16.53
C VAL A 180 -19.46 4.46 17.76
N PHE A 181 -18.72 5.54 18.03
CA PHE A 181 -19.01 6.45 19.14
C PHE A 181 -20.30 7.28 18.95
N PHE A 182 -20.80 7.38 17.71
CA PHE A 182 -22.06 8.05 17.40
C PHE A 182 -23.26 7.08 17.33
N GLN A 183 -23.04 5.77 17.54
CA GLN A 183 -24.13 4.79 17.59
C GLN A 183 -24.84 4.80 18.95
N PRO A 184 -26.17 4.53 18.98
CA PRO A 184 -26.94 4.48 20.23
C PRO A 184 -26.50 3.39 21.21
N ARG A 185 -25.83 2.36 20.72
CA ARG A 185 -25.21 1.30 21.52
C ARG A 185 -23.75 1.21 21.14
N LEU A 186 -22.87 1.29 22.14
CA LEU A 186 -21.44 1.14 21.92
C LEU A 186 -21.12 -0.31 21.56
N ASP A 187 -20.71 -0.52 20.31
CA ASP A 187 -20.18 -1.79 19.85
C ASP A 187 -18.71 -1.92 20.25
N VAL A 188 -18.48 -2.54 21.41
CA VAL A 188 -17.12 -2.78 21.93
C VAL A 188 -16.29 -3.59 20.95
N LEU A 189 -16.90 -4.54 20.22
CA LEU A 189 -16.19 -5.34 19.23
C LEU A 189 -15.69 -4.45 18.09
N GLY A 190 -16.55 -3.59 17.53
CA GLY A 190 -16.16 -2.61 16.52
C GLY A 190 -15.05 -1.66 16.99
N ILE A 191 -15.13 -1.16 18.23
CA ILE A 191 -14.09 -0.28 18.82
C ILE A 191 -12.73 -1.01 18.86
N VAL A 192 -12.72 -2.26 19.31
CA VAL A 192 -11.48 -3.04 19.41
C VAL A 192 -10.92 -3.33 18.01
N ILE A 193 -11.75 -3.76 17.07
CA ILE A 193 -11.31 -4.09 15.71
C ILE A 193 -10.72 -2.85 15.02
N TYR A 194 -11.47 -1.76 14.92
CA TYR A 194 -11.00 -0.55 14.24
C TYR A 194 -9.85 0.12 15.00
N GLY A 195 -9.85 0.07 16.33
CA GLY A 195 -8.78 0.62 17.15
C GLY A 195 -7.45 -0.13 16.97
N VAL A 196 -7.48 -1.47 16.95
CA VAL A 196 -6.28 -2.28 16.74
C VAL A 196 -5.70 -2.05 15.35
N GLU A 197 -6.51 -2.09 14.30
CA GLU A 197 -6.07 -1.83 12.92
C GLU A 197 -5.47 -0.42 12.80
N LEU A 198 -6.14 0.61 13.34
CA LEU A 198 -5.63 1.98 13.33
C LEU A 198 -4.25 2.08 14.01
N VAL A 199 -4.07 1.43 15.17
CA VAL A 199 -2.78 1.43 15.88
C VAL A 199 -1.69 0.75 15.04
N LEU A 200 -2.01 -0.38 14.38
CA LEU A 200 -1.06 -1.06 13.49
C LEU A 200 -0.65 -0.14 12.33
N TRP A 201 -1.59 0.58 11.71
CA TRP A 201 -1.26 1.52 10.65
C TRP A 201 -0.41 2.70 11.11
N LEU A 202 -0.74 3.28 12.26
CA LEU A 202 0.09 4.32 12.88
C LEU A 202 1.50 3.81 13.18
N GLY A 203 1.64 2.52 13.55
CA GLY A 203 2.91 1.84 13.68
C GLY A 203 3.74 1.82 12.39
N ILE A 204 3.12 1.50 11.25
CA ILE A 204 3.76 1.56 9.92
C ILE A 204 4.19 2.99 9.59
N PHE A 205 3.34 3.99 9.84
CA PHE A 205 3.69 5.40 9.64
C PHE A 205 4.85 5.84 10.53
N ALA A 206 4.87 5.44 11.80
CA ALA A 206 5.96 5.73 12.71
C ALA A 206 7.28 5.09 12.24
N CYS A 207 7.24 3.84 11.79
CA CYS A 207 8.39 3.16 11.18
C CYS A 207 8.86 3.89 9.91
N GLY A 208 7.93 4.27 9.03
CA GLY A 208 8.22 4.99 7.80
C GLY A 208 8.86 6.35 8.06
N GLY A 209 8.32 7.11 9.02
CA GLY A 209 8.89 8.37 9.47
C GLY A 209 10.30 8.19 10.04
N TYR A 210 10.50 7.20 10.93
CA TYR A 210 11.80 6.93 11.53
C TYR A 210 12.87 6.55 10.50
N TYR A 211 12.56 5.61 9.59
CA TYR A 211 13.50 5.13 8.59
C TYR A 211 13.73 6.11 7.43
N ASN A 212 12.80 7.02 7.16
CA ASN A 212 12.98 8.07 6.14
C ASN A 212 13.64 9.35 6.69
N LEU A 213 13.43 9.67 7.97
CA LEU A 213 14.02 10.86 8.62
C LEU A 213 15.50 10.65 8.96
N ARG A 214 15.91 9.44 9.38
CA ARG A 214 17.30 9.14 9.77
C ARG A 214 18.33 9.32 8.64
N PRO A 215 18.10 8.85 7.40
CA PRO A 215 18.98 9.11 6.26
C PRO A 215 19.05 10.60 5.92
N TRP A 216 17.89 11.27 5.87
CA TRP A 216 17.82 12.70 5.57
C TRP A 216 18.58 13.56 6.59
N LEU A 217 18.43 13.28 7.89
CA LEU A 217 19.19 13.96 8.94
C LEU A 217 20.71 13.70 8.83
N ARG A 218 21.10 12.47 8.47
CA ARG A 218 22.51 12.11 8.27
C ARG A 218 23.11 12.83 7.07
N GLU A 219 22.36 12.91 5.97
CA GLU A 219 22.77 13.61 4.75
C GLU A 219 22.88 15.12 4.99
N LYS A 220 21.90 15.72 5.69
CA LYS A 220 21.94 17.14 6.08
C LYS A 220 23.11 17.47 7.02
N ARG A 221 23.48 16.56 7.92
CA ARG A 221 24.66 16.72 8.80
C ARG A 221 25.97 16.57 8.04
N LEU A 222 26.04 15.62 7.09
CA LEU A 222 27.21 15.42 6.21
C LEU A 222 27.42 16.59 5.25
N SER A 223 26.35 17.13 4.64
CA SER A 223 26.44 18.31 3.78
C SER A 223 26.80 19.58 4.56
N SER A 224 26.25 19.77 5.76
CA SER A 224 26.63 20.88 6.65
C SER A 224 28.10 20.78 7.12
N THR A 225 28.63 19.57 7.31
CA THR A 225 30.06 19.37 7.64
C THR A 225 30.96 19.64 6.43
N ARG A 226 30.53 19.29 5.21
CA ARG A 226 31.28 19.60 3.97
C ARG A 226 31.37 21.11 3.71
N HIS A 227 30.27 21.86 3.83
CA HIS A 227 30.30 23.32 3.70
C HIS A 227 31.10 24.02 4.79
N GLY A 228 31.09 23.52 6.04
CA GLY A 228 31.96 24.04 7.10
C GLY A 228 33.45 23.83 6.82
N SER A 229 33.81 22.72 6.19
CA SER A 229 35.21 22.42 5.84
C SER A 229 35.69 23.12 4.57
N GLU A 230 34.81 23.48 3.63
CA GLU A 230 35.15 24.34 2.47
C GLU A 230 35.38 25.79 2.90
N ASN A 231 34.49 26.37 3.73
CA ASN A 231 34.70 27.72 4.28
C ASN A 231 35.93 27.85 5.18
N THR A 232 36.37 26.76 5.83
CA THR A 232 37.60 26.77 6.65
C THR A 232 38.86 26.66 5.78
N ARG A 233 38.77 26.12 4.55
CA ARG A 233 39.89 26.05 3.60
C ARG A 233 40.06 27.34 2.79
N GLU A 234 38.98 28.06 2.52
CA GLU A 234 39.05 29.39 1.89
C GLU A 234 39.50 30.50 2.86
N GLY A 235 39.45 30.28 4.18
CA GLY A 235 39.89 31.24 5.20
C GLY A 235 41.42 31.32 5.44
N THR A 236 42.24 30.57 4.71
CA THR A 236 43.71 30.56 4.86
C THR A 236 44.50 30.90 3.59
N GLY A 237 43.86 31.49 2.59
CA GLY A 237 44.56 31.99 1.39
C GLY A 237 44.16 33.42 1.08
N GLU A 238 45.03 34.38 1.41
CA GLU A 238 45.03 35.69 0.74
C GLU A 238 45.12 35.46 -0.77
N GLY A 239 44.11 35.96 -1.50
CA GLY A 239 44.06 35.90 -2.94
C GLY A 239 42.72 36.42 -3.44
N VAL A 240 42.59 37.75 -3.52
CA VAL A 240 41.48 38.43 -4.18
C VAL A 240 41.34 37.89 -5.61
N SER A 241 40.29 37.11 -5.88
CA SER A 241 39.87 36.75 -7.23
C SER A 241 38.53 37.39 -7.55
N LEU A 242 38.53 38.23 -8.59
CA LEU A 242 37.34 38.88 -9.14
C LEU A 242 36.24 37.86 -9.49
N HIS A 243 35.03 38.21 -9.10
CA HIS A 243 33.80 37.46 -9.31
C HIS A 243 33.30 37.62 -10.74
N ASP A 244 33.55 36.65 -11.63
CA ASP A 244 32.86 36.58 -12.93
C ASP A 244 31.53 35.87 -12.75
N MET A 245 30.43 36.64 -12.81
CA MET A 245 29.07 36.10 -12.95
C MET A 245 28.82 35.68 -14.41
N PRO A 246 28.38 34.44 -14.69
CA PRO A 246 27.74 34.14 -15.96
C PRO A 246 26.30 34.68 -15.93
N SER A 247 26.09 35.71 -16.75
CA SER A 247 24.81 36.33 -17.05
C SER A 247 23.75 35.30 -17.51
N SER A 248 22.52 35.50 -17.04
CA SER A 248 21.33 34.75 -17.42
C SER A 248 20.96 34.98 -18.89
N THR A 249 21.04 33.97 -19.76
CA THR A 249 20.16 33.84 -20.94
C THR A 249 20.27 32.44 -21.56
N SER A 250 19.19 31.65 -21.51
CA SER A 250 18.50 31.05 -22.67
C SER A 250 17.58 29.93 -22.21
N ALA A 251 16.30 30.27 -22.08
CA ALA A 251 15.21 29.30 -22.06
C ALA A 251 15.08 28.65 -23.45
N PHE A 252 14.63 27.39 -23.47
CA PHE A 252 14.25 26.57 -24.63
C PHE A 252 15.37 26.04 -25.54
N SER A 253 15.67 24.74 -25.38
CA SER A 253 16.01 23.88 -26.52
C SER A 253 15.46 22.47 -26.29
N THR A 254 14.49 22.10 -27.11
CA THR A 254 13.83 20.80 -27.22
C THR A 254 14.80 19.68 -27.61
N SER A 255 14.71 18.55 -26.91
CA SER A 255 15.44 17.32 -27.18
C SER A 255 14.85 16.55 -28.37
N SER A 256 15.26 16.91 -29.59
CA SER A 256 15.05 16.13 -30.82
C SER A 256 16.17 16.39 -31.84
N ALA A 257 17.41 16.02 -31.53
CA ALA A 257 18.51 15.91 -32.51
C ALA A 257 19.73 15.27 -31.85
N ASN A 258 19.70 13.98 -31.54
CA ASN A 258 20.93 13.26 -31.16
C ASN A 258 21.00 11.85 -31.77
N MET A 259 20.36 11.66 -32.93
CA MET A 259 20.27 10.35 -33.59
C MET A 259 20.94 10.29 -34.97
N GLU A 260 21.65 11.33 -35.41
CA GLU A 260 22.36 11.34 -36.71
C GLU A 260 23.90 11.45 -36.61
N ALA A 261 24.48 11.64 -35.42
CA ALA A 261 25.94 11.80 -35.27
C ALA A 261 26.73 10.48 -35.07
N SER A 262 26.08 9.32 -35.18
CA SER A 262 26.71 7.99 -35.01
C SER A 262 27.13 7.31 -36.33
N GLY A 263 26.81 7.89 -37.50
CA GLY A 263 26.94 7.20 -38.80
C GLY A 263 28.12 7.62 -39.70
N LEU A 264 28.95 8.58 -39.29
CA LEU A 264 29.89 9.26 -40.19
C LEU A 264 31.38 9.13 -39.83
N ARG A 265 31.74 8.26 -38.88
CA ARG A 265 33.14 8.11 -38.41
C ARG A 265 33.89 6.86 -38.90
N ASP A 266 33.24 5.96 -39.63
CA ASP A 266 33.83 4.67 -40.06
C ASP A 266 34.17 4.55 -41.57
N ARG A 267 34.32 5.67 -42.30
CA ARG A 267 34.56 5.61 -43.77
C ARG A 267 35.83 6.28 -44.30
N HIS A 268 36.81 6.61 -43.46
CA HIS A 268 38.02 7.32 -43.94
C HIS A 268 39.38 6.71 -43.58
N THR A 269 39.47 5.39 -43.38
CA THR A 269 40.77 4.69 -43.19
C THR A 269 40.81 3.34 -43.89
N ALA A 270 40.72 3.30 -45.23
CA ALA A 270 41.12 2.12 -46.01
C ALA A 270 41.23 2.42 -47.52
N THR A 271 42.12 3.34 -47.94
CA THR A 271 42.61 3.40 -49.33
C THR A 271 43.80 4.36 -49.43
N SER A 272 45.02 3.86 -49.25
CA SER A 272 46.25 4.33 -49.92
C SER A 272 47.52 3.78 -49.24
N SER A 273 47.99 2.62 -49.69
CA SER A 273 49.43 2.41 -49.91
C SER A 273 49.58 1.24 -50.89
N GLN A 274 49.96 1.58 -52.12
CA GLN A 274 50.41 0.67 -53.17
C GLN A 274 51.91 0.44 -53.00
N ALA A 275 52.36 -0.81 -53.15
CA ALA A 275 53.58 -1.20 -53.85
C ALA A 275 53.54 -2.71 -54.10
#